data_AF-A0A387HLU2-F1
#
_entry.id   AF-A0A387HLU2-F1
#
_cell.length_a   1.000
_cell.length_b   1.000
_cell.length_c   1.000
_cell.angle_alpha   90.00
_cell.angle_beta   90.00
_cell.angle_gamma   90.00
#
_symmetry.space_group_name_H-M   'P 1'
#
loop_
_entity.id
_entity.type
_entity.pdbx_description
1 polymer ?
#
loop_
_entity_poly.entity_id
_entity_poly.type
_entity_poly.pdbx_seq_one_letter_code
_entity_poly.pdbx_strand_id
1 'polypeptide(L)'
;MRTPHIRSLAIALAVTTAVTISAGGGATAFAAPAAPGATAPAATAGFQPVIDAARAAALAHASATGVGTDDTLQATDVLVDPDGKQHVRFVRSHRGLPVLGGDLVIHLDKRSGYASVTRALRGQVDVAGTAAKLTAGQAQAKAAATAKGTAGAAQLVVDARAGHSALAYRIQVTDSATTESGSRVVVVDAATGTVLSNTPADDSFLSPRVQDKLRKSGQKLSPALGTASPPPSPPPGRPASRRRRTAPARPCSWAACR
;
A
#
# COMPACT_ATOMS: atom_id res chain seq x y z
N MET A 1 17.26 -23.83 -45.87
CA MET A 1 18.43 -23.13 -45.28
C MET A 1 18.17 -22.89 -43.80
N ARG A 2 18.98 -23.58 -42.98
CA ARG A 2 19.34 -23.30 -41.57
C ARG A 2 18.20 -23.22 -40.52
N THR A 3 17.85 -24.40 -40.01
CA THR A 3 17.36 -24.63 -38.65
C THR A 3 18.43 -24.23 -37.62
N PRO A 4 18.08 -23.50 -36.53
CA PRO A 4 18.94 -23.40 -35.36
C PRO A 4 18.57 -24.47 -34.31
N HIS A 5 19.62 -25.11 -33.81
CA HIS A 5 19.62 -26.28 -32.93
C HIS A 5 19.25 -25.95 -31.49
N ILE A 6 18.38 -26.79 -30.90
CA ILE A 6 18.12 -26.84 -29.45
C ILE A 6 19.31 -27.55 -28.79
N ARG A 7 20.09 -26.82 -28.00
CA ARG A 7 21.11 -27.41 -27.12
C ARG A 7 20.50 -27.71 -25.77
N SER A 8 20.18 -28.98 -25.56
CA SER A 8 19.81 -29.56 -24.27
C SER A 8 21.02 -29.49 -23.32
N LEU A 9 20.89 -28.77 -22.21
CA LEU A 9 21.81 -28.82 -21.08
C LEU A 9 21.08 -29.46 -19.91
N ALA A 10 21.49 -30.69 -19.59
CA ALA A 10 21.04 -31.44 -18.44
C ALA A 10 21.57 -30.78 -17.15
N ILE A 11 20.67 -30.44 -16.23
CA ILE A 11 21.01 -29.98 -14.89
C ILE A 11 20.75 -31.15 -13.95
N ALA A 12 21.82 -31.78 -13.48
CA ALA A 12 21.79 -32.68 -12.34
C ALA A 12 21.84 -31.83 -11.07
N LEU A 13 20.84 -31.92 -10.20
CA LEU A 13 20.88 -31.39 -8.85
C LEU A 13 20.52 -32.49 -7.86
N ALA A 14 21.49 -32.76 -6.99
CA ALA A 14 21.51 -33.83 -6.02
C ALA A 14 20.50 -33.59 -4.89
N VAL A 15 19.74 -34.63 -4.58
CA VAL A 15 18.93 -34.73 -3.36
C VAL A 15 19.89 -34.95 -2.19
N THR A 16 19.87 -34.06 -1.21
CA THR A 16 20.46 -34.33 0.11
C THR A 16 19.41 -34.11 1.19
N THR A 17 18.95 -35.22 1.74
CA THR A 17 18.17 -35.30 2.97
C THR A 17 19.11 -35.21 4.16
N ALA A 18 18.93 -34.22 5.02
CA ALA A 18 19.52 -34.21 6.35
C ALA A 18 18.43 -33.87 7.37
N VAL A 19 17.83 -34.93 7.92
CA VAL A 19 17.05 -34.89 9.16
C VAL A 19 18.06 -34.80 10.30
N THR A 20 18.00 -33.73 11.09
CA THR A 20 18.57 -33.70 12.43
C THR A 20 17.48 -33.25 13.40
N ILE A 21 17.00 -34.21 14.19
CA ILE A 21 16.10 -33.99 15.32
C ILE A 21 17.01 -33.68 16.52
N SER A 22 16.85 -32.52 17.12
CA SER A 22 17.36 -32.23 18.45
C SER A 22 16.19 -31.76 19.31
N ALA A 23 15.74 -32.63 20.20
CA ALA A 23 14.82 -32.31 21.28
C ALA A 23 15.61 -31.61 22.40
N GLY A 24 15.17 -30.41 22.77
CA GLY A 24 15.69 -29.66 23.91
C GLY A 24 14.61 -28.71 24.39
N GLY A 25 14.04 -29.01 25.56
CA GLY A 25 12.95 -28.25 26.16
C GLY A 25 13.38 -26.86 26.62
N GLY A 26 12.49 -25.89 26.42
CA GLY A 26 12.58 -24.52 26.93
C GLY A 26 11.24 -23.83 26.69
N ALA A 27 10.71 -23.18 27.73
CA ALA A 27 9.35 -22.66 27.81
C ALA A 27 8.87 -21.90 26.56
N THR A 28 7.72 -22.33 26.02
CA THR A 28 6.99 -21.62 24.98
C THR A 28 6.35 -20.37 25.57
N ALA A 29 7.03 -19.23 25.48
CA ALA A 29 6.35 -17.95 25.50
C ALA A 29 5.44 -17.91 24.25
N PHE A 30 4.14 -18.14 24.45
CA PHE A 30 3.13 -17.88 23.44
C PHE A 30 3.15 -16.38 23.15
N ALA A 31 3.89 -15.97 22.12
CA ALA A 31 3.68 -14.68 21.51
C ALA A 31 2.28 -14.71 20.89
N ALA A 32 1.35 -13.99 21.52
CA ALA A 32 0.04 -13.75 20.94
C ALA A 32 0.23 -13.16 19.53
N PRO A 33 -0.54 -13.58 18.52
CA PRO A 33 -0.47 -12.96 17.22
C PRO A 33 -0.86 -11.49 17.37
N ALA A 34 0.11 -10.61 17.12
CA ALA A 34 -0.16 -9.19 16.98
C ALA A 34 -1.21 -9.00 15.87
N ALA A 35 -2.23 -8.21 16.17
CA ALA A 35 -3.21 -7.79 15.18
C ALA A 35 -2.47 -7.19 13.96
N PRO A 36 -2.87 -7.51 12.71
CA PRO A 36 -2.33 -6.83 11.54
C PRO A 36 -2.87 -5.39 11.53
N GLY A 37 -2.16 -4.51 12.23
CA GLY A 37 -2.55 -3.13 12.43
C GLY A 37 -1.33 -2.22 12.44
N ALA A 38 -1.19 -1.46 11.36
CA ALA A 38 -0.32 -0.29 11.22
C ALA A 38 1.20 -0.52 11.28
N THR A 39 1.74 -1.32 10.34
CA THR A 39 3.08 -0.98 9.83
C THR A 39 2.92 0.29 9.00
N ALA A 40 3.47 1.41 9.46
CA ALA A 40 3.58 2.60 8.62
C ALA A 40 4.28 2.17 7.31
N PRO A 41 3.72 2.47 6.13
CA PRO A 41 4.35 2.07 4.88
C PRO A 41 5.77 2.63 4.84
N ALA A 42 6.75 1.83 4.41
CA ALA A 42 8.16 2.21 4.39
C ALA A 42 8.42 3.58 3.70
N ALA A 43 7.53 3.96 2.78
CA ALA A 43 7.49 5.27 2.11
C ALA A 43 7.26 6.49 3.03
N THR A 44 6.87 6.29 4.29
CA THR A 44 6.59 7.37 5.26
C THR A 44 7.63 7.48 6.38
N ALA A 45 8.57 6.53 6.47
CA ALA A 45 9.60 6.52 7.49
C ALA A 45 10.53 7.74 7.36
N GLY A 46 10.74 8.47 8.45
CA GLY A 46 11.59 9.68 8.48
C GLY A 46 10.91 10.98 8.05
N PHE A 47 9.64 10.96 7.61
CA PHE A 47 8.92 12.14 7.13
C PHE A 47 7.86 12.69 8.12
N GLN A 48 7.95 12.34 9.41
CA GLN A 48 6.97 12.76 10.42
C GLN A 48 6.69 14.27 10.43
N PRO A 49 7.70 15.17 10.38
CA PRO A 49 7.43 16.61 10.37
C PRO A 49 6.58 17.07 9.17
N VAL A 50 6.80 16.46 7.99
CA VAL A 50 6.05 16.76 6.76
C VAL A 50 4.62 16.23 6.86
N ILE A 51 4.45 15.03 7.42
CA ILE A 51 3.14 14.41 7.65
C ILE A 51 2.31 15.25 8.63
N ASP A 52 2.93 15.72 9.71
CA ASP A 52 2.27 16.57 10.72
C ASP A 52 1.87 17.92 10.15
N ALA A 53 2.77 18.57 9.38
CA ALA A 53 2.46 19.80 8.67
C ALA A 53 1.30 19.62 7.69
N ALA A 54 1.28 18.52 6.93
CA ALA A 54 0.21 18.21 6.00
C ALA A 54 -1.12 17.94 6.71
N ARG A 55 -1.11 17.26 7.86
CA ARG A 55 -2.31 17.01 8.67
C ARG A 55 -2.85 18.31 9.27
N ALA A 56 -1.98 19.16 9.81
CA ALA A 56 -2.35 20.47 10.32
C ALA A 56 -2.95 21.36 9.22
N ALA A 57 -2.32 21.38 8.04
CA ALA A 57 -2.84 22.08 6.87
C ALA A 57 -4.22 21.55 6.45
N ALA A 58 -4.42 20.22 6.47
CA ALA A 58 -5.70 19.63 6.09
C ALA A 58 -6.85 20.12 6.98
N LEU A 59 -6.61 20.22 8.29
CA LEU A 59 -7.58 20.71 9.28
C LEU A 59 -7.76 22.24 9.21
N ALA A 60 -6.67 22.99 9.07
CA ALA A 60 -6.71 24.45 8.98
C ALA A 60 -7.43 24.96 7.72
N HIS A 61 -7.43 24.16 6.64
CA HIS A 61 -8.08 24.47 5.37
C HIS A 61 -9.30 23.58 5.10
N ALA A 62 -10.07 23.23 6.14
CA ALA A 62 -11.24 22.36 6.08
C ALA A 62 -12.25 22.68 4.97
N SER A 63 -12.45 23.96 4.64
CA SER A 63 -13.34 24.39 3.55
C SER A 63 -12.86 23.95 2.16
N ALA A 64 -11.54 23.88 1.95
CA ALA A 64 -10.94 23.41 0.70
C ALA A 64 -10.73 21.89 0.69
N THR A 65 -10.37 21.30 1.82
CA THR A 65 -10.01 19.88 1.94
C THR A 65 -11.20 18.97 2.19
N GLY A 66 -12.28 19.48 2.78
CA GLY A 66 -13.42 18.67 3.22
C GLY A 66 -13.13 17.80 4.45
N VAL A 67 -12.02 18.06 5.15
CA VAL A 67 -11.65 17.36 6.39
C VAL A 67 -12.29 18.07 7.57
N GLY A 68 -13.11 17.35 8.34
CA GLY A 68 -13.75 17.79 9.57
C GLY A 68 -13.06 17.23 10.81
N THR A 69 -13.59 17.59 11.98
CA THR A 69 -13.05 17.21 13.30
C THR A 69 -13.23 15.72 13.62
N ASP A 70 -14.25 15.09 13.04
CA ASP A 70 -14.55 13.67 13.22
C ASP A 70 -13.68 12.77 12.32
N ASP A 71 -12.83 13.37 11.49
CA ASP A 71 -11.98 12.65 10.56
C ASP A 71 -10.58 12.41 11.11
N THR A 72 -10.05 11.24 10.79
CA THR A 72 -8.67 10.88 11.04
C THR A 72 -7.97 10.61 9.72
N LEU A 73 -6.77 11.16 9.57
CA LEU A 73 -5.94 11.01 8.38
C LEU A 73 -4.74 10.12 8.68
N GLN A 74 -4.59 9.04 7.91
CA GLN A 74 -3.42 8.17 7.97
C GLN A 74 -2.59 8.33 6.70
N ALA A 75 -1.34 8.77 6.85
CA ALA A 75 -0.44 8.95 5.71
C ALA A 75 -0.06 7.58 5.13
N THR A 76 -0.18 7.45 3.81
CA THR A 76 0.24 6.24 3.09
C THR A 76 1.51 6.45 2.29
N ASP A 77 1.80 7.69 1.92
CA ASP A 77 2.90 8.01 1.03
C ASP A 77 3.33 9.47 1.20
N VAL A 78 4.63 9.72 1.08
CA VAL A 78 5.22 11.06 1.09
C VAL A 78 6.17 11.16 -0.11
N LEU A 79 5.93 12.16 -0.95
CA LEU A 79 6.78 12.49 -2.07
C LEU A 79 7.34 13.91 -1.87
N VAL A 80 8.63 14.08 -2.15
CA VAL A 80 9.29 15.40 -2.14
C VAL A 80 9.88 15.64 -3.52
N ASP A 81 9.47 16.75 -4.12
CA ASP A 81 9.94 17.16 -5.44
C ASP A 81 11.37 17.73 -5.36
N PRO A 82 12.13 17.72 -6.48
CA PRO A 82 13.46 18.34 -6.53
C PRO A 82 13.49 19.84 -6.18
N ASP A 83 12.37 20.55 -6.36
CA ASP A 83 12.22 21.97 -5.99
C ASP A 83 11.85 22.18 -4.51
N GLY A 84 11.72 21.08 -3.76
CA GLY A 84 11.42 21.03 -2.34
C GLY A 84 9.93 20.98 -1.99
N LYS A 85 9.01 21.05 -2.96
CA LYS A 85 7.58 20.84 -2.67
C LYS A 85 7.33 19.44 -2.13
N GLN A 86 6.30 19.31 -1.31
CA GLN A 86 6.01 18.06 -0.60
C GLN A 86 4.57 17.65 -0.85
N HIS A 87 4.35 16.35 -1.01
CA HIS A 87 3.04 15.77 -1.29
C HIS A 87 2.81 14.62 -0.33
N VAL A 88 1.73 14.72 0.46
CA VAL A 88 1.39 13.67 1.42
C VAL A 88 0.02 13.11 1.06
N ARG A 89 -0.01 11.81 0.77
CA ARG A 89 -1.25 11.08 0.49
C ARG A 89 -1.80 10.50 1.78
N PHE A 90 -3.09 10.72 2.00
CA PHE A 90 -3.81 10.24 3.15
C PHE A 90 -4.98 9.34 2.75
N VAL A 91 -5.17 8.28 3.53
CA VAL A 91 -6.47 7.61 3.64
C VAL A 91 -7.23 8.20 4.83
N ARG A 92 -8.53 8.39 4.65
CA ARG A 92 -9.42 9.01 5.62
C ARG A 92 -10.27 7.96 6.34
N SER A 93 -10.43 8.15 7.64
CA SER A 93 -11.47 7.51 8.44
C SER A 93 -12.38 8.58 9.04
N HIS A 94 -13.67 8.29 9.19
CA HIS A 94 -14.65 9.18 9.80
C HIS A 94 -15.30 8.46 10.98
N ARG A 95 -15.19 9.01 12.20
CA ARG A 95 -15.67 8.37 13.44
C ARG A 95 -15.19 6.92 13.60
N GLY A 96 -13.95 6.65 13.21
CA GLY A 96 -13.32 5.33 13.24
C GLY A 96 -13.68 4.39 12.08
N LEU A 97 -14.57 4.79 11.17
CA LEU A 97 -14.92 4.00 9.99
C LEU A 97 -14.06 4.41 8.78
N PRO A 98 -13.48 3.47 8.02
CA PRO A 98 -12.80 3.78 6.77
C PRO A 98 -13.72 4.46 5.76
N VAL A 99 -13.23 5.46 5.04
CA VAL A 99 -13.99 6.17 4.00
C VAL A 99 -13.51 5.73 2.62
N LEU A 100 -14.36 5.05 1.85
CA LEU A 100 -14.12 4.72 0.46
C LEU A 100 -14.33 5.98 -0.41
N GLY A 101 -13.33 6.34 -1.21
CA GLY A 101 -13.35 7.58 -2.00
C GLY A 101 -13.20 8.86 -1.16
N GLY A 102 -12.68 8.74 0.07
CA GLY A 102 -12.38 9.86 0.95
C GLY A 102 -10.88 10.23 1.00
N ASP A 103 -10.06 9.65 0.13
CA ASP A 103 -8.63 9.90 0.05
C ASP A 103 -8.31 11.30 -0.50
N LEU A 104 -7.16 11.80 -0.09
CA LEU A 104 -6.67 13.12 -0.47
C LEU A 104 -5.15 13.18 -0.46
N VAL A 105 -4.60 14.09 -1.27
CA VAL A 105 -3.21 14.48 -1.29
C VAL A 105 -3.11 15.95 -0.91
N ILE A 106 -2.39 16.22 0.16
CA ILE A 106 -2.05 17.60 0.55
C ILE A 106 -0.75 17.97 -0.14
N HIS A 107 -0.77 19.09 -0.87
CA HIS A 107 0.42 19.66 -1.50
C HIS A 107 0.92 20.82 -0.63
N LEU A 108 2.19 20.73 -0.23
CA LEU A 108 2.87 21.75 0.55
C LEU A 108 3.98 22.41 -0.29
N ASP A 109 4.25 23.67 -0.01
CA ASP A 109 5.40 24.39 -0.54
C ASP A 109 6.72 23.89 0.09
N LYS A 110 7.85 24.40 -0.39
CA LYS A 110 9.19 24.05 0.13
C LYS A 110 9.45 24.43 1.59
N ARG A 111 8.55 25.21 2.21
CA ARG A 111 8.58 25.59 3.63
C ARG A 111 7.50 24.84 4.41
N SER A 112 6.93 23.79 3.84
CA SER A 112 5.84 22.98 4.41
C SER A 112 4.54 23.77 4.66
N GLY A 113 4.35 24.90 3.97
CA GLY A 113 3.10 25.66 3.99
C GLY A 113 2.07 25.07 3.03
N TYR A 114 0.77 25.15 3.37
CA TYR A 114 -0.31 24.69 2.48
C TYR A 114 -0.27 25.39 1.12
N ALA A 115 -0.23 24.62 0.05
CA ALA A 115 -0.30 25.13 -1.32
C ALA A 115 -1.64 24.77 -1.99
N SER A 116 -2.01 23.49 -1.95
CA SER A 116 -3.25 23.00 -2.57
C SER A 116 -3.63 21.61 -2.07
N VAL A 117 -4.76 21.09 -2.55
CA VAL A 117 -5.24 19.74 -2.26
C VAL A 117 -5.79 19.07 -3.52
N THR A 118 -5.43 17.80 -3.72
CA THR A 118 -6.14 16.89 -4.61
C THR A 118 -7.02 15.98 -3.74
N ARG A 119 -8.31 15.84 -4.04
CA ARG A 119 -9.25 15.07 -3.21
C ARG A 119 -10.26 14.30 -4.03
N ALA A 120 -10.62 13.12 -3.55
CA ALA A 120 -11.67 12.30 -4.15
C ALA A 120 -13.09 12.84 -3.81
N LEU A 121 -13.31 13.27 -2.57
CA LEU A 121 -14.58 13.85 -2.11
C LEU A 121 -14.53 15.38 -2.09
N ARG A 122 -15.47 16.04 -2.79
CA ARG A 122 -15.62 17.51 -2.80
C ARG A 122 -16.55 17.96 -1.65
N GLY A 123 -16.16 17.72 -0.41
CA GLY A 123 -16.95 18.12 0.76
C GLY A 123 -16.58 17.35 2.03
N GLN A 124 -17.29 17.64 3.10
CA GLN A 124 -17.20 16.85 4.33
C GLN A 124 -17.98 15.55 4.19
N VAL A 125 -17.52 14.52 4.91
CA VAL A 125 -18.30 13.30 5.10
C VAL A 125 -19.48 13.64 6.00
N ASP A 126 -20.68 13.39 5.48
CA ASP A 126 -21.93 13.63 6.18
C ASP A 126 -22.70 12.32 6.29
N VAL A 127 -22.63 11.71 7.47
CA VAL A 127 -23.41 10.52 7.83
C VAL A 127 -24.08 10.76 9.19
N ALA A 128 -25.38 10.48 9.26
CA ALA A 128 -26.17 10.70 10.48
C ALA A 128 -25.64 9.92 11.70
N GLY A 129 -24.93 8.82 11.48
CA GLY A 129 -24.31 8.02 12.53
C GLY A 129 -23.57 6.80 11.96
N THR A 130 -23.13 5.94 12.88
CA THR A 130 -22.38 4.72 12.57
C THR A 130 -23.20 3.45 12.76
N ALA A 131 -24.50 3.58 13.06
CA ALA A 131 -25.40 2.44 13.25
C ALA A 131 -25.98 1.97 11.91
N ALA A 132 -25.65 0.75 11.51
CA ALA A 132 -26.24 0.10 10.35
C ALA A 132 -27.66 -0.43 10.68
N LYS A 133 -28.59 -0.27 9.74
CA LYS A 133 -29.93 -0.90 9.86
C LYS A 133 -29.89 -2.36 9.41
N LEU A 134 -29.05 -2.65 8.41
CA LEU A 134 -28.82 -3.98 7.90
C LEU A 134 -27.78 -4.71 8.75
N THR A 135 -28.03 -5.98 9.06
CA THR A 135 -27.05 -6.82 9.74
C THR A 135 -25.90 -7.22 8.80
N ALA A 136 -24.72 -7.49 9.37
CA ALA A 136 -23.57 -7.98 8.60
C ALA A 136 -23.89 -9.26 7.82
N GLY A 137 -24.64 -10.20 8.43
CA GLY A 137 -25.04 -11.46 7.79
C GLY A 137 -25.93 -11.27 6.56
N GLN A 138 -26.87 -10.32 6.62
CA GLN A 138 -27.70 -9.98 5.46
C GLN A 138 -26.85 -9.36 4.33
N ALA A 139 -25.90 -8.48 4.66
CA ALA A 139 -24.98 -7.90 3.69
C ALA A 139 -24.09 -8.97 3.04
N GLN A 140 -23.58 -9.92 3.81
CA GLN A 140 -22.78 -11.06 3.33
C GLN A 140 -23.59 -11.95 2.38
N ALA A 141 -24.82 -12.33 2.75
CA ALA A 141 -25.70 -13.13 1.90
C ALA A 141 -25.97 -12.42 0.57
N LYS A 142 -26.23 -11.10 0.61
CA LYS A 142 -26.41 -10.29 -0.59
C LYS A 142 -25.15 -10.28 -1.46
N ALA A 143 -23.98 -10.06 -0.87
CA ALA A 143 -22.70 -10.05 -1.58
C ALA A 143 -22.39 -11.40 -2.23
N ALA A 144 -22.57 -12.51 -1.51
CA ALA A 144 -22.39 -13.86 -2.02
C ALA A 144 -23.31 -14.14 -3.22
N ALA A 145 -24.59 -13.76 -3.13
CA ALA A 145 -25.54 -13.92 -4.23
C ALA A 145 -25.18 -13.06 -5.46
N THR A 146 -24.72 -11.82 -5.24
CA THR A 146 -24.34 -10.89 -6.31
C THR A 146 -23.08 -11.33 -7.05
N ALA A 147 -22.04 -11.75 -6.32
CA ALA A 147 -20.77 -12.16 -6.91
C ALA A 147 -20.71 -13.67 -7.25
N LYS A 148 -21.72 -14.45 -6.85
CA LYS A 148 -21.81 -15.91 -7.03
C LYS A 148 -20.57 -16.62 -6.49
N GLY A 149 -20.27 -16.38 -5.21
CA GLY A 149 -19.09 -16.92 -4.54
C GLY A 149 -19.25 -16.91 -3.02
N THR A 150 -18.14 -17.12 -2.31
CA THR A 150 -18.10 -17.20 -0.84
C THR A 150 -17.81 -15.82 -0.25
N ALA A 151 -18.77 -15.26 0.49
CA ALA A 151 -18.59 -13.97 1.15
C ALA A 151 -17.73 -14.09 2.43
N GLY A 152 -16.72 -13.24 2.54
CA GLY A 152 -15.93 -13.05 3.76
C GLY A 152 -16.62 -12.16 4.78
N ALA A 153 -15.85 -11.66 5.76
CA ALA A 153 -16.37 -10.77 6.80
C ALA A 153 -16.89 -9.44 6.21
N ALA A 154 -18.03 -8.97 6.73
CA ALA A 154 -18.57 -7.66 6.38
C ALA A 154 -17.89 -6.56 7.22
N GLN A 155 -17.20 -5.64 6.56
CA GLN A 155 -16.60 -4.48 7.21
C GLN A 155 -17.50 -3.26 7.02
N LEU A 156 -17.90 -2.61 8.11
CA LEU A 156 -18.64 -1.37 8.06
C LEU A 156 -17.71 -0.22 7.63
N VAL A 157 -18.14 0.57 6.65
CA VAL A 157 -17.39 1.66 6.03
C VAL A 157 -18.33 2.82 5.69
N VAL A 158 -17.77 3.98 5.37
CA VAL A 158 -18.49 5.06 4.70
C VAL A 158 -18.12 5.03 3.21
N ASP A 159 -19.10 4.95 2.31
CA ASP A 159 -18.89 5.10 0.88
C ASP A 159 -19.21 6.53 0.45
N ALA A 160 -18.21 7.22 -0.12
CA ALA A 160 -18.32 8.60 -0.58
C ALA A 160 -18.12 8.74 -2.10
N ARG A 161 -18.02 7.62 -2.84
CA ARG A 161 -17.66 7.61 -4.26
C ARG A 161 -18.73 8.18 -5.19
N ALA A 162 -19.99 8.16 -4.77
CA ALA A 162 -21.13 8.68 -5.53
C ALA A 162 -21.37 10.19 -5.36
N GLY A 163 -20.39 10.94 -4.81
CA GLY A 163 -20.51 12.37 -4.55
C GLY A 163 -21.31 12.73 -3.30
N HIS A 164 -21.87 11.73 -2.61
CA HIS A 164 -22.49 11.84 -1.29
C HIS A 164 -21.98 10.69 -0.41
N SER A 165 -22.04 10.87 0.92
CA SER A 165 -21.57 9.88 1.88
C SER A 165 -22.72 9.01 2.37
N ALA A 166 -22.52 7.69 2.40
CA ALA A 166 -23.49 6.73 2.92
C ALA A 166 -22.78 5.64 3.73
N LEU A 167 -23.46 5.10 4.74
CA LEU A 167 -22.95 3.96 5.49
C LEU A 167 -23.12 2.69 4.65
N ALA A 168 -22.07 1.89 4.53
CA ALA A 168 -22.06 0.68 3.71
C ALA A 168 -21.25 -0.44 4.35
N TYR A 169 -21.50 -1.67 3.90
CA TYR A 169 -20.62 -2.80 4.16
C TYR A 169 -19.76 -3.06 2.94
N ARG A 170 -18.44 -3.17 3.15
CA ARG A 170 -17.48 -3.70 2.17
C ARG A 170 -17.24 -5.17 2.49
N ILE A 171 -17.44 -6.03 1.49
CA ILE A 171 -17.29 -7.48 1.61
C ILE A 171 -16.38 -7.98 0.50
N GLN A 172 -15.35 -8.75 0.86
CA GLN A 172 -14.59 -9.52 -0.12
C GLN A 172 -15.32 -10.85 -0.39
N VAL A 173 -15.47 -11.19 -1.66
CA VAL A 173 -16.08 -12.45 -2.09
C VAL A 173 -15.03 -13.23 -2.87
N THR A 174 -14.70 -14.44 -2.41
CA THR A 174 -13.78 -15.36 -3.08
C THR A 174 -14.56 -16.40 -3.90
N ASP A 175 -13.85 -17.15 -4.74
CA ASP A 175 -14.41 -18.19 -5.61
C ASP A 175 -15.60 -17.71 -6.46
N SER A 176 -15.63 -16.42 -6.78
CA SER A 176 -16.68 -15.79 -7.54
C SER A 176 -16.63 -16.28 -8.99
N ALA A 177 -17.72 -16.90 -9.44
CA ALA A 177 -17.90 -17.30 -10.84
C ALA A 177 -18.05 -16.11 -11.82
N THR A 178 -18.04 -14.86 -11.32
CA THR A 178 -18.23 -13.65 -12.13
C THR A 178 -16.92 -12.95 -12.52
N THR A 179 -15.75 -13.49 -12.17
CA THR A 179 -14.44 -12.98 -12.61
C THR A 179 -13.40 -14.10 -12.68
N GLU A 180 -12.42 -13.97 -13.58
CA GLU A 180 -11.34 -14.95 -13.75
C GLU A 180 -10.39 -15.01 -12.54
N SER A 181 -10.24 -13.91 -11.78
CA SER A 181 -9.46 -13.90 -10.52
C SER A 181 -10.14 -14.72 -9.41
N GLY A 182 -11.43 -15.01 -9.54
CA GLY A 182 -12.25 -15.57 -8.47
C GLY A 182 -12.49 -14.62 -7.29
N SER A 183 -11.86 -13.44 -7.25
CA SER A 183 -12.02 -12.50 -6.13
C SER A 183 -12.71 -11.20 -6.54
N ARG A 184 -13.67 -10.75 -5.74
CA ARG A 184 -14.42 -9.50 -5.93
C ARG A 184 -14.58 -8.74 -4.63
N VAL A 185 -14.77 -7.43 -4.74
CA VAL A 185 -15.20 -6.57 -3.64
C VAL A 185 -16.60 -6.08 -3.94
N VAL A 186 -17.54 -6.44 -3.07
CA VAL A 186 -18.94 -5.97 -3.13
C VAL A 186 -19.13 -4.94 -2.04
N VAL A 187 -19.75 -3.81 -2.39
CA VAL A 187 -20.15 -2.78 -1.44
C VAL A 187 -21.67 -2.73 -1.41
N VAL A 188 -22.25 -2.91 -0.23
CA VAL A 188 -23.70 -2.97 0.01
C VAL A 188 -24.10 -1.86 0.96
N ASP A 189 -25.10 -1.07 0.60
CA ASP A 189 -25.65 0.00 1.45
C ASP A 189 -26.19 -0.57 2.77
N ALA A 190 -25.75 -0.01 3.89
CA ALA A 190 -26.02 -0.52 5.23
C ALA A 190 -27.40 -0.13 5.77
N ALA A 191 -28.16 0.70 5.04
CA ALA A 191 -29.52 1.08 5.38
C ALA A 191 -30.57 0.31 4.59
N THR A 192 -30.32 0.08 3.30
CA THR A 192 -31.28 -0.45 2.31
C THR A 192 -30.93 -1.85 1.80
N GLY A 193 -29.67 -2.27 1.90
CA GLY A 193 -29.20 -3.53 1.29
C GLY A 193 -29.02 -3.47 -0.23
N THR A 194 -29.10 -2.27 -0.82
CA THR A 194 -28.79 -2.04 -2.24
C THR A 194 -27.31 -2.28 -2.50
N VAL A 195 -26.95 -2.94 -3.59
CA VAL A 195 -25.55 -3.10 -3.99
C VAL A 195 -25.07 -1.81 -4.64
N LEU A 196 -24.11 -1.13 -4.00
CA LEU A 196 -23.52 0.12 -4.49
C LEU A 196 -22.42 -0.15 -5.53
N SER A 197 -21.68 -1.24 -5.38
CA SER A 197 -20.57 -1.58 -6.26
C SER A 197 -20.25 -3.08 -6.21
N ASN A 198 -19.83 -3.63 -7.35
CA ASN A 198 -19.35 -5.01 -7.46
C ASN A 198 -18.16 -5.05 -8.44
N THR A 199 -16.95 -4.94 -7.92
CA THR A 199 -15.73 -4.79 -8.72
C THR A 199 -14.82 -6.02 -8.52
N PRO A 200 -14.12 -6.50 -9.56
CA PRO A 200 -13.04 -7.47 -9.37
C PRO A 200 -12.05 -6.95 -8.32
N ALA A 201 -11.53 -7.83 -7.46
CA ALA A 201 -10.49 -7.44 -6.52
C ALA A 201 -9.16 -7.14 -7.26
N ASP A 202 -8.95 -7.83 -8.38
CA ASP A 202 -7.82 -7.64 -9.28
C ASP A 202 -8.34 -7.42 -10.71
N ASP A 203 -7.84 -6.37 -11.36
CA ASP A 203 -8.02 -6.20 -12.81
C ASP A 203 -6.91 -6.96 -13.55
N SER A 204 -7.31 -7.85 -14.46
CA SER A 204 -6.33 -8.53 -15.31
C SER A 204 -5.69 -7.52 -16.27
N PHE A 205 -4.37 -7.39 -16.20
CA PHE A 205 -3.57 -6.61 -17.16
C PHE A 205 -3.68 -7.15 -18.60
N LEU A 206 -4.11 -8.40 -18.78
CA LEU A 206 -4.24 -9.03 -20.09
C LEU A 206 -5.63 -8.77 -20.69
N SER A 207 -5.69 -8.50 -22.00
CA SER A 207 -6.96 -8.39 -22.71
C SER A 207 -7.72 -9.73 -22.74
N PRO A 208 -9.07 -9.72 -22.84
CA PRO A 208 -9.87 -10.94 -22.88
C PRO A 208 -9.41 -11.94 -23.96
N ARG A 209 -9.00 -11.43 -25.13
CA ARG A 209 -8.49 -12.25 -26.24
C ARG A 209 -7.20 -13.01 -25.88
N VAL A 210 -6.31 -12.39 -25.09
CA VAL A 210 -5.07 -13.02 -24.66
C VAL A 210 -5.35 -14.06 -23.59
N GLN A 211 -6.25 -13.76 -22.64
CA GLN A 211 -6.69 -14.71 -21.63
C GLN A 211 -7.31 -15.97 -22.27
N ASP A 212 -8.18 -15.80 -23.27
CA ASP A 212 -8.76 -16.92 -24.01
C ASP A 212 -7.71 -17.79 -24.71
N LYS A 213 -6.68 -17.18 -25.30
CA LYS A 213 -5.57 -17.91 -25.91
C LYS A 213 -4.78 -18.71 -24.87
N LEU A 214 -4.48 -18.12 -23.72
CA LEU A 214 -3.77 -18.79 -22.63
C LEU A 214 -4.58 -19.95 -22.07
N ARG A 215 -5.92 -19.80 -21.97
CA ARG A 215 -6.82 -20.88 -21.56
C ARG A 215 -6.78 -22.05 -22.55
N LYS A 216 -6.85 -21.75 -23.85
CA LYS A 216 -6.73 -22.77 -24.91
C LYS A 216 -5.37 -23.46 -24.93
N SER A 217 -4.31 -22.77 -24.49
CA SER A 217 -2.98 -23.37 -24.34
C SER A 217 -2.73 -24.01 -22.97
N GLY A 218 -3.74 -24.07 -22.09
CA GLY A 218 -3.64 -24.70 -20.76
C GLY A 218 -2.82 -23.92 -19.73
N GLN A 219 -2.46 -22.67 -20.01
CA GLN A 219 -1.66 -21.83 -19.11
C GLN A 219 -2.56 -21.11 -18.10
N LYS A 220 -2.19 -21.14 -16.81
CA LYS A 220 -2.88 -20.42 -15.73
C LYS A 220 -2.18 -19.10 -15.41
N LEU A 221 -2.96 -18.04 -15.18
CA LEU A 221 -2.47 -16.74 -14.73
C LEU A 221 -2.24 -16.79 -13.22
N SER A 222 -1.14 -17.41 -12.81
CA SER A 222 -0.68 -17.41 -11.43
C SER A 222 0.61 -16.59 -11.35
N PRO A 223 0.54 -15.26 -11.27
CA PRO A 223 1.73 -14.45 -11.08
C PRO A 223 2.30 -14.73 -9.68
N ALA A 224 3.39 -15.48 -9.62
CA ALA A 224 4.22 -15.51 -8.41
C ALA A 224 5.00 -14.20 -8.39
N LEU A 225 4.74 -13.34 -7.39
CA LEU A 225 5.63 -12.23 -7.09
C LEU A 225 6.93 -12.84 -6.55
N GLY A 226 7.91 -13.03 -7.43
CA GLY A 226 9.25 -13.38 -7.00
C GLY A 226 9.74 -12.27 -6.06
N THR A 227 10.06 -12.62 -4.82
CA THR A 227 10.87 -11.75 -3.95
C THR A 227 12.19 -11.54 -4.67
N ALA A 228 12.37 -10.37 -5.28
CA ALA A 228 13.66 -10.00 -5.85
C ALA A 228 14.69 -10.02 -4.71
N SER A 229 15.65 -10.95 -4.78
CA SER A 229 16.82 -10.89 -3.90
C SER A 229 17.49 -9.54 -4.12
N PRO A 230 17.87 -8.81 -3.06
CA PRO A 230 18.64 -7.59 -3.22
C PRO A 230 19.91 -7.90 -4.02
N PRO A 231 20.35 -6.97 -4.89
CA PRO A 231 21.59 -7.16 -5.63
C PRO A 231 22.74 -7.44 -4.65
N PRO A 232 23.68 -8.35 -4.99
CA PRO A 232 24.81 -8.64 -4.11
C PRO A 232 25.58 -7.35 -3.84
N SER A 233 25.89 -7.11 -2.56
CA SER A 233 26.68 -5.95 -2.15
C SER A 233 28.01 -5.95 -2.90
N PRO A 234 28.49 -4.78 -3.38
CA PRO A 234 29.80 -4.70 -4.02
C PRO A 234 30.88 -5.17 -3.03
N PRO A 235 31.93 -5.86 -3.50
CA PRO A 235 33.01 -6.33 -2.64
C PRO A 235 33.65 -5.14 -1.93
N PRO A 236 34.09 -5.30 -0.66
CA PRO A 236 34.72 -4.23 0.08
C PRO A 236 35.92 -3.69 -0.70
N GLY A 237 35.88 -2.39 -0.98
CA GLY A 237 36.97 -1.69 -1.65
C GLY A 237 38.29 -1.88 -0.92
N ARG A 238 39.34 -2.20 -1.68
CA ARG A 238 40.73 -2.28 -1.19
C ARG A 238 41.06 -1.01 -0.40
N PRO A 239 41.68 -1.09 0.79
CA PRO A 239 42.02 0.09 1.57
C PRO A 239 42.91 1.02 0.74
N ALA A 240 42.51 2.29 0.67
CA ALA A 240 43.28 3.33 0.01
C ALA A 240 44.68 3.41 0.64
N SER A 241 45.72 3.26 -0.18
CA SER A 241 47.09 3.41 0.27
C SER A 241 47.29 4.83 0.79
N ARG A 242 47.70 4.90 2.05
CA ARG A 242 47.97 6.14 2.79
C ARG A 242 49.15 6.86 2.12
N ARG A 243 48.90 7.75 1.16
CA ARG A 243 49.91 8.70 0.69
C ARG A 243 50.31 9.56 1.88
N ARG A 244 51.56 9.39 2.36
CA ARG A 244 52.19 10.24 3.36
C ARG A 244 52.07 11.69 2.88
N ARG A 245 51.33 12.52 3.60
CA ARG A 245 51.41 13.97 3.48
C ARG A 245 52.79 14.38 4.00
N THR A 246 53.66 14.82 3.11
CA THR A 246 54.85 15.59 3.46
C THR A 246 54.41 16.90 4.13
N ALA A 247 55.04 17.23 5.24
CA ALA A 247 54.75 18.42 6.05
C ALA A 247 55.10 19.70 5.26
N PRO A 248 54.31 20.78 5.36
CA PRO A 248 54.72 22.08 4.86
C PRO A 248 55.79 22.70 5.77
N ALA A 249 56.82 23.28 5.15
CA ALA A 249 57.90 24.01 5.79
C ALA A 249 57.39 25.23 6.58
N ARG A 250 58.06 25.52 7.70
CA ARG A 250 57.78 26.61 8.64
C ARG A 250 57.94 27.98 7.93
N PRO A 251 57.10 28.99 8.22
CA PRO A 251 57.31 30.34 7.71
C PRO A 251 58.43 31.05 8.47
N CYS A 252 59.36 31.67 7.73
CA CYS A 252 60.35 32.61 8.27
C CYS A 252 59.65 33.90 8.74
N SER A 253 59.98 34.31 9.96
CA SER A 253 59.57 35.57 10.58
C SER A 253 60.24 36.77 9.91
N TRP A 254 59.45 37.79 9.57
CA TRP A 254 59.96 39.13 9.31
C TRP A 254 60.17 39.87 10.63
N ALA A 255 61.43 40.11 10.98
CA ALA A 255 61.84 41.15 11.91
C ALA A 255 63.31 41.52 11.67
N ALA A 256 63.57 42.83 11.67
CA ALA A 256 64.86 43.52 11.85
C ALA A 256 65.67 43.93 10.61
N CYS A 257 65.60 45.26 10.39
CA CYS A 257 66.74 46.20 10.34
C CYS A 257 67.35 46.63 8.99
N ARG A 258 67.14 47.94 8.76
CA ARG A 258 68.01 48.99 8.18
C ARG A 258 68.38 48.92 6.71
#